data_AF-A0A448MNT3-F1
#
_entry.id   AF-A0A448MNT3-F1
#
_cell.length_a   1.000
_cell.length_b   1.000
_cell.length_c   1.000
_cell.angle_alpha   90.00
_cell.angle_beta   90.00
_cell.angle_gamma   90.00
#
_symmetry.space_group_name_H-M   'P 1'
#
loop_
_entity.id
_entity.type
_entity.pdbx_description
1 polymer ?
#
loop_
_entity_poly.entity_id
_entity_poly.type
_entity_poly.pdbx_seq_one_letter_code
_entity_poly.pdbx_strand_id
1 'polypeptide(L)'
;MTRVGLPLEIVPLKDPSKAKSGEAFPVQIFYNEVPLAGETVIATADTVIVKDLEAATSHREPQGFSGKTDNLGRVNIIPLIDGIWKIKVVHKTPFADQIFANNRQVIQR
;
A
#
# COMPACT_ATOMS: atom_id res chain seq x y z
N MET A 1 6.90 -12.71 -10.10
CA MET A 1 6.11 -12.77 -8.85
C MET A 1 4.64 -12.82 -9.21
N THR A 2 3.87 -13.65 -8.52
CA THR A 2 2.49 -14.01 -8.89
C THR A 2 1.51 -13.33 -7.94
N ARG A 3 0.42 -12.78 -8.49
CA ARG A 3 -0.71 -12.23 -7.72
C ARG A 3 -1.38 -13.35 -6.93
N VAL A 4 -1.83 -13.05 -5.71
CA VAL A 4 -2.50 -13.98 -4.80
C VAL A 4 -4.02 -13.80 -4.79
N GLY A 5 -4.55 -12.82 -5.54
CA GLY A 5 -5.99 -12.61 -5.72
C GLY A 5 -6.64 -11.80 -4.59
N LEU A 6 -5.84 -11.01 -3.86
CA LEU A 6 -6.38 -10.09 -2.86
C LEU A 6 -7.01 -8.86 -3.55
N PRO A 7 -7.99 -8.20 -2.91
CA PRO A 7 -8.63 -7.02 -3.48
C PRO A 7 -7.66 -5.84 -3.61
N LEU A 8 -6.61 -5.72 -2.79
CA LEU A 8 -5.56 -4.72 -2.95
C LEU A 8 -4.20 -5.43 -2.88
N GLU A 9 -3.41 -5.33 -3.94
CA GLU A 9 -2.13 -6.03 -4.08
C GLU A 9 -1.01 -5.07 -4.44
N ILE A 10 0.15 -5.27 -3.80
CA ILE A 10 1.41 -4.61 -4.14
C ILE A 10 2.30 -5.66 -4.78
N VAL A 11 2.59 -5.51 -6.06
CA VAL A 11 3.38 -6.47 -6.83
C VAL A 11 4.73 -5.85 -7.20
N PRO A 12 5.84 -6.34 -6.64
CA PRO A 12 7.17 -5.88 -7.06
C PRO A 12 7.48 -6.33 -8.49
N LEU A 13 7.97 -5.40 -9.31
CA LEU A 13 8.37 -5.66 -10.70
C LEU A 13 9.85 -6.06 -10.82
N LYS A 14 10.65 -5.75 -9.80
CA LYS A 14 12.01 -6.26 -9.60
C LYS A 14 12.04 -7.24 -8.43
N ASP A 15 13.08 -8.06 -8.40
CA ASP A 15 13.37 -8.94 -7.28
C ASP A 15 13.61 -8.10 -5.99
N PRO A 16 12.79 -8.25 -4.93
CA PRO A 16 12.90 -7.48 -3.69
C PRO A 16 14.20 -7.76 -2.95
N SER A 17 14.83 -8.92 -3.13
CA SER A 17 16.14 -9.22 -2.56
C SER A 17 17.27 -8.44 -3.24
N LYS A 18 17.01 -7.82 -4.40
CA LYS A 18 17.95 -6.96 -5.11
C LYS A 18 17.66 -5.46 -4.93
N ALA A 19 16.69 -5.10 -4.08
CA ALA A 19 16.46 -3.70 -3.74
C ALA A 19 17.72 -3.12 -3.06
N LYS A 20 18.17 -1.97 -3.54
CA LYS A 20 19.34 -1.25 -3.01
C LYS A 20 18.97 0.17 -2.66
N SER A 21 19.66 0.72 -1.67
CA SER A 21 19.60 2.15 -1.40
C SER A 21 19.99 2.98 -2.62
N GLY A 22 19.27 4.07 -2.86
CA GLY A 22 19.46 4.97 -4.00
C GLY A 22 18.96 4.45 -5.35
N GLU A 23 18.52 3.19 -5.46
CA GLU A 23 18.02 2.63 -6.72
C GLU A 23 16.49 2.64 -6.79
N ALA A 24 15.94 2.95 -7.97
CA ALA A 24 14.52 2.78 -8.24
C ALA A 24 14.10 1.31 -8.15
N PHE A 25 13.25 1.02 -7.17
CA PHE A 25 12.55 -0.24 -6.98
C PHE A 25 11.10 -0.11 -7.49
N PRO A 26 10.82 -0.57 -8.72
CA PRO A 26 9.50 -0.46 -9.32
C PRO A 26 8.54 -1.47 -8.69
N VAL A 27 7.38 -0.99 -8.25
CA VAL A 27 6.25 -1.80 -7.82
C VAL A 27 5.00 -1.41 -8.60
N GLN A 28 4.07 -2.34 -8.76
CA GLN A 28 2.78 -2.14 -9.41
C GLN A 28 1.67 -2.50 -8.45
N ILE A 29 0.70 -1.61 -8.30
CA ILE A 29 -0.43 -1.75 -7.40
C ILE A 29 -1.66 -2.18 -8.20
N PHE A 30 -2.39 -3.14 -7.67
CA PHE A 30 -3.65 -3.60 -8.24
C PHE A 30 -4.77 -3.48 -7.21
N TYR A 31 -5.94 -3.08 -7.67
CA TYR A 31 -7.19 -3.15 -6.92
C TYR A 31 -8.22 -3.95 -7.73
N ASN A 32 -8.76 -5.04 -7.15
CA ASN A 32 -9.66 -5.99 -7.84
C ASN A 32 -9.15 -6.37 -9.24
N GLU A 33 -7.90 -6.82 -9.31
CA GLU A 33 -7.20 -7.20 -10.55
C GLU A 33 -6.92 -6.07 -11.57
N VAL A 34 -7.38 -4.85 -11.31
CA VAL A 34 -7.17 -3.66 -12.15
C VAL A 34 -5.99 -2.83 -11.64
N PRO A 35 -5.10 -2.32 -12.50
CA PRO A 35 -4.02 -1.44 -12.06
C PRO A 35 -4.56 -0.16 -11.39
N LEU A 36 -4.04 0.15 -10.21
CA LEU A 36 -4.56 1.22 -9.37
C LEU A 36 -3.73 2.51 -9.56
N ALA A 37 -4.21 3.41 -10.43
CA ALA A 37 -3.56 4.67 -10.77
C ALA A 37 -3.93 5.83 -9.82
N GLY A 38 -3.01 6.77 -9.61
CA GLY A 38 -3.24 8.01 -8.84
C GLY A 38 -3.27 7.85 -7.32
N GLU A 39 -3.00 6.66 -6.80
CA GLU A 39 -3.06 6.35 -5.37
C GLU A 39 -1.74 6.63 -4.65
N THR A 40 -1.84 6.95 -3.37
CA THR A 40 -0.68 7.30 -2.55
C THR A 40 -0.03 6.05 -1.98
N VAL A 41 1.24 5.85 -2.33
CA VAL A 41 2.09 4.77 -1.85
C VAL A 41 3.16 5.37 -0.92
N ILE A 42 3.24 4.81 0.27
CA ILE A 42 4.15 5.21 1.32
C ILE A 42 5.11 4.06 1.58
N ALA A 43 6.41 4.31 1.63
CA ALA A 43 7.37 3.32 2.07
C ALA A 43 8.17 3.84 3.27
N THR A 44 8.31 3.00 4.28
CA THR A 44 8.97 3.30 5.55
C THR A 44 10.03 2.24 5.81
N ALA A 45 11.22 2.63 6.21
CA ALA A 45 12.29 1.67 6.54
C ALA A 45 12.23 1.29 8.02
N ASP A 46 12.23 -0.02 8.30
CA ASP A 46 12.19 -0.56 9.67
C ASP A 46 13.47 -0.23 10.45
N THR A 47 14.59 -0.08 9.74
CA THR A 47 15.90 0.29 10.29
C THR A 47 15.97 1.68 10.92
N VAL A 48 14.99 2.57 10.68
CA VAL A 48 14.95 3.89 11.32
C VAL A 48 14.42 3.82 12.76
N ILE A 49 13.73 2.73 13.14
CA ILE A 49 13.10 2.61 14.46
C ILE A 49 14.12 2.31 15.58
N VAL A 50 15.36 1.92 15.24
CA VAL A 50 16.36 1.47 16.22
C VAL A 50 17.36 2.57 16.65
N LYS A 51 17.39 3.73 15.98
CA LYS A 51 18.40 4.78 16.26
C LYS A 51 17.89 6.03 16.98
N ASP A 52 16.59 6.15 17.20
CA ASP A 52 16.02 7.32 17.88
C ASP A 52 14.80 6.89 18.73
N LEU A 53 15.07 6.50 19.98
CA LEU A 53 14.01 6.15 20.94
C LEU A 53 13.11 7.36 21.29
N GLU A 54 13.53 8.59 21.01
CA GLU A 54 12.72 9.80 21.19
C GLU A 54 11.74 10.05 20.04
N ALA A 55 12.04 9.60 18.82
CA ALA A 55 11.11 9.62 17.69
C ALA A 55 10.04 8.51 17.77
N ALA A 56 10.25 7.46 18.56
CA ALA A 56 9.25 6.42 18.78
C ALA A 56 8.05 6.90 19.63
N THR A 57 8.21 7.98 20.41
CA THR A 57 7.13 8.61 21.20
C THR A 57 6.43 9.76 20.48
N SER A 58 7.03 10.31 19.42
CA SER A 58 6.33 11.22 18.50
C SER A 58 5.68 10.39 17.40
N HIS A 59 4.38 10.51 17.20
CA HIS A 59 3.54 9.80 16.21
C HIS A 59 3.92 10.05 14.72
N ARG A 60 5.19 10.25 14.40
CA ARG A 60 5.73 10.54 13.08
C ARG A 60 6.65 9.39 12.69
N GLU A 61 6.07 8.32 12.18
CA GLU A 61 6.83 7.30 11.46
C GLU A 61 7.68 8.03 10.40
N PRO A 62 9.02 7.88 10.41
CA PRO A 62 9.89 8.58 9.47
C PRO A 62 9.57 8.11 8.06
N GLN A 63 8.80 8.93 7.33
CA GLN A 63 8.32 8.61 6.00
C GLN A 63 9.50 8.59 5.03
N GLY A 64 10.04 7.40 4.77
CA GLY A 64 11.21 7.21 3.92
C GLY A 64 10.95 7.50 2.44
N PHE A 65 9.70 7.34 1.99
CA PHE A 65 9.26 7.64 0.63
C PHE A 65 7.74 7.89 0.59
N SER A 66 7.31 8.81 -0.27
CA SER A 66 5.91 9.03 -0.63
C SER A 66 5.82 9.28 -2.13
N GLY A 67 5.02 8.49 -2.84
CA GLY A 67 4.84 8.61 -4.28
C GLY A 67 3.40 8.29 -4.68
N LYS A 68 2.99 8.81 -5.84
CA LYS A 68 1.72 8.44 -6.46
C LYS A 68 1.94 7.41 -7.56
N THR A 69 1.00 6.49 -7.71
CA THR A 69 1.03 5.56 -8.84
C THR A 69 0.72 6.26 -10.16
N ASP A 70 1.38 5.83 -11.23
CA ASP A 70 1.12 6.29 -12.59
C ASP A 70 -0.15 5.66 -13.19
N ASN A 71 -0.46 5.98 -14.45
CA ASN A 71 -1.63 5.46 -15.18
C ASN A 71 -1.67 3.93 -15.32
N LEU A 72 -0.54 3.25 -15.09
CA LEU A 72 -0.42 1.79 -15.10
C LEU A 72 -0.39 1.21 -13.67
N GLY A 73 -0.69 2.02 -12.66
CA GLY A 73 -0.64 1.64 -11.26
C GLY A 73 0.78 1.45 -10.72
N ARG A 74 1.80 1.98 -11.40
CA ARG A 74 3.22 1.76 -11.02
C ARG A 74 3.79 2.92 -10.24
N VAL A 75 4.70 2.62 -9.33
CA VAL A 75 5.49 3.63 -8.62
C VAL A 75 6.91 3.11 -8.42
N ASN A 76 7.88 4.02 -8.56
CA ASN A 76 9.29 3.74 -8.31
C ASN A 76 9.63 4.18 -6.89
N ILE A 77 9.74 3.21 -5.99
CA ILE A 77 10.17 3.49 -4.61
C ILE A 77 11.69 3.60 -4.64
N ILE A 78 12.24 4.66 -4.07
CA ILE A 78 13.69 4.85 -3.97
C ILE A 78 14.06 4.71 -2.49
N PRO A 79 14.56 3.54 -2.06
CA PRO A 79 15.01 3.34 -0.70
C PRO A 79 16.18 4.29 -0.41
N LEU A 80 16.13 5.11 0.64
CA LEU A 80 17.25 5.99 1.00
C LEU A 80 18.34 5.29 1.83
N ILE A 81 17.98 4.17 2.46
CA ILE A 81 18.84 3.35 3.31
C ILE A 81 18.62 1.88 2.99
N ASP A 82 19.66 1.07 3.17
CA ASP A 82 19.53 -0.38 3.07
C ASP A 82 18.80 -0.96 4.29
N GLY A 83 18.06 -2.05 4.08
CA GLY A 83 17.32 -2.73 5.13
C GLY A 83 15.95 -3.18 4.68
N ILE A 84 15.09 -3.46 5.66
CA ILE A 84 13.71 -3.91 5.43
C ILE A 84 12.83 -2.67 5.26
N TRP A 85 12.11 -2.62 4.14
CA TRP A 85 11.17 -1.55 3.83
C TRP A 85 9.73 -2.08 3.89
N LYS A 86 8.90 -1.39 4.64
CA LYS A 86 7.46 -1.60 4.70
C LYS A 86 6.78 -0.67 3.72
N ILE A 87 6.03 -1.24 2.77
CA ILE A 87 5.27 -0.48 1.78
C ILE A 87 3.80 -0.53 2.17
N LYS A 88 3.16 0.64 2.20
CA LYS A 88 1.75 0.82 2.51
C LYS A 88 1.08 1.61 1.40
N VAL A 89 -0.06 1.14 0.92
CA VAL A 89 -0.94 1.87 0.02
C VAL A 89 -2.24 2.15 0.74
N VAL A 90 -2.75 3.37 0.62
CA VAL A 90 -4.05 3.76 1.18
C VAL A 90 -4.97 4.08 0.01
N HIS A 91 -5.85 3.14 -0.32
CA HIS A 91 -6.93 3.35 -1.29
C HIS A 91 -8.25 3.55 -0.53
N LYS A 92 -8.91 4.69 -0.75
CA LYS A 92 -10.23 4.97 -0.17
C LYS A 92 -11.30 4.63 -1.19
N THR A 93 -12.02 3.55 -0.96
CA THR A 93 -13.25 3.28 -1.70
C THR A 93 -14.42 3.99 -1.02
N PRO A 94 -15.39 4.55 -1.78
CA PRO A 94 -16.67 4.91 -1.19
C PRO A 94 -17.24 3.66 -0.49
N PHE A 95 -17.83 3.87 0.67
CA PHE A 95 -18.50 2.77 1.38
C PHE A 95 -19.60 2.24 0.47
N ALA A 96 -19.61 0.93 0.20
CA ALA A 96 -20.73 0.35 -0.54
C ALA A 96 -21.97 0.51 0.34
N ASP A 97 -22.95 1.29 -0.13
CA ASP A 97 -24.26 1.40 0.51
C ASP A 97 -24.77 0.00 0.87
N GLN A 98 -25.03 -0.23 2.16
CA GLN A 98 -25.75 -1.42 2.62
C GLN A 98 -27.19 -1.37 2.10
N ILE A 99 -27.42 -1.73 0.84
CA ILE A 99 -28.75 -2.05 0.35
C ILE A 99 -29.04 -3.52 0.69
N PHE A 100 -29.28 -3.81 1.98
CA PHE A 100 -29.95 -5.05 2.39
C PHE A 100 -30.78 -4.86 3.65
N ALA A 101 -32.01 -4.39 3.47
CA ALA A 101 -33.16 -4.86 4.24
C ALA A 101 -34.45 -4.51 3.50
N ASN A 102 -34.86 -5.35 2.54
CA ASN A 102 -36.27 -5.38 2.16
C ASN A 102 -36.78 -6.83 2.13
N ASN A 103 -38.01 -6.97 2.61
CA ASN A 103 -38.90 -8.13 2.56
C ASN A 103 -38.68 -9.29 3.55
N ARG A 104 -39.21 -9.12 4.77
CA ARG A 104 -40.09 -10.16 5.33
C ARG A 104 -41.52 -9.62 5.37
N GLN A 105 -42.38 -10.20 4.53
CA GLN A 105 -43.81 -10.22 4.81
C GLN A 105 -44.01 -10.85 6.19
N VAL A 106 -44.68 -10.14 7.10
CA VAL A 106 -45.36 -10.78 8.22
C VAL A 106 -46.82 -10.39 8.09
N ILE A 107 -47.57 -11.28 7.45
CA ILE A 107 -49.01 -11.35 7.60
C ILE A 107 -49.26 -11.87 9.01
N GLN A 108 -49.87 -11.08 9.89
CA GLN A 108 -50.66 -11.64 11.01
C GLN A 108 -51.82 -10.69 11.38
N ARG A 109 -53.01 -11.17 10.96
CA ARG A 109 -54.36 -11.10 11.53
C ARG A 109 -54.90 -9.78 12.08
#